data_AF-A0A2M6GHJ7-F1
#
_entry.id   AF-A0A2M6GHJ7-F1
#
_cell.length_a   1.000
_cell.length_b   1.000
_cell.length_c   1.000
_cell.angle_alpha   90.00
_cell.angle_beta   90.00
_cell.angle_gamma   90.00
#
_symmetry.space_group_name_H-M   'P 1'
#
loop_
_entity.id
_entity.type
_entity.pdbx_description
1 polymer ?
#
loop_
_entity_poly.entity_id
_entity_poly.type
_entity_poly.pdbx_seq_one_letter_code
_entity_poly.pdbx_strand_id
1 'polypeptide(L)'
;MLSIFIIWLYIAFSSFSYGVLWLEVLFRTNYIKNKILVPIEIILVAGCGVLSIIVSILHLFLPISVTIQSILLVGSLCILWFCKDALALILRAHKDVAGYTLYYWVLLFIFLLLILIHAAQPVIAPDTGLYHAQTIQWLTKYKIVPGLGNLFGPLALNSHAHVLMSFFSFSFFKVKTFPQAWTSLYSYYTAHMRCAQV
;
A
#
# COMPACT_ATOMS: atom_id res chain seq x y z
N MET A 1 4.34 -17.27 6.12
CA MET A 1 4.87 -16.14 6.93
C MET A 1 6.01 -15.41 6.23
N LEU A 2 7.06 -16.09 5.75
CA LEU A 2 8.16 -15.44 5.02
C LEU A 2 7.70 -14.65 3.78
N SER A 3 6.82 -15.21 2.96
CA SER A 3 6.26 -14.52 1.79
C SER A 3 5.52 -13.23 2.16
N ILE A 4 4.73 -13.26 3.24
CA ILE A 4 4.00 -12.09 3.76
C ILE A 4 4.99 -11.01 4.20
N PHE A 5 6.04 -11.40 4.92
CA PHE A 5 7.09 -10.47 5.34
C PHE A 5 7.80 -9.80 4.14
N ILE A 6 8.14 -10.57 3.10
CA ILE A 6 8.73 -10.03 1.86
C ILE A 6 7.77 -9.04 1.17
N ILE A 7 6.47 -9.34 1.12
CA ILE A 7 5.47 -8.44 0.56
C ILE A 7 5.40 -7.13 1.35
N TRP A 8 5.43 -7.18 2.69
CA TRP A 8 5.45 -5.98 3.52
C TRP A 8 6.70 -5.14 3.31
N LEU A 9 7.87 -5.77 3.18
CA LEU A 9 9.11 -5.07 2.81
C LEU A 9 8.98 -4.39 1.44
N TYR A 10 8.39 -5.07 0.46
CA TYR A 10 8.15 -4.50 -0.87
C TYR A 10 7.17 -3.32 -0.83
N ILE A 11 6.08 -3.41 -0.06
CA ILE A 11 5.12 -2.31 0.14
C ILE A 11 5.85 -1.12 0.76
N ALA A 12 6.55 -1.33 1.88
CA ALA A 12 7.27 -0.28 2.58
C ALA A 12 8.32 0.39 1.67
N PHE A 13 9.10 -0.40 0.94
CA PHE A 13 10.11 0.10 -0.01
C PHE A 13 9.49 0.95 -1.12
N SER A 14 8.44 0.43 -1.77
CA SER A 14 7.79 1.12 -2.89
C SER A 14 7.14 2.42 -2.42
N SER A 15 6.34 2.34 -1.34
CA SER A 15 5.67 3.52 -0.78
C SER A 15 6.68 4.54 -0.28
N PHE A 16 7.73 4.13 0.43
CA PHE A 16 8.75 5.07 0.89
C PHE A 16 9.43 5.80 -0.28
N SER A 17 9.82 5.09 -1.34
CA SER A 17 10.47 5.70 -2.52
C SER A 17 9.59 6.77 -3.16
N TYR A 18 8.33 6.45 -3.48
CA TYR A 18 7.41 7.42 -4.07
C TYR A 18 6.99 8.53 -3.11
N GLY A 19 7.00 8.28 -1.79
CA GLY A 19 6.82 9.32 -0.77
C GLY A 19 7.96 10.31 -0.72
N VAL A 20 9.22 9.85 -0.85
CA VAL A 20 10.40 10.72 -0.95
C VAL A 20 10.34 11.57 -2.23
N LEU A 21 9.95 10.98 -3.36
CA LEU A 21 9.73 11.74 -4.59
C LEU A 21 8.71 12.86 -4.38
N TRP A 22 7.57 12.54 -3.75
CA TRP A 22 6.52 13.53 -3.47
C TRP A 22 7.02 14.66 -2.58
N LEU A 23 7.76 14.33 -1.52
CA LEU A 23 8.37 15.34 -0.65
C LEU A 23 9.35 16.23 -1.42
N GLU A 24 10.22 15.66 -2.24
CA GLU A 24 11.18 16.42 -3.03
C GLU A 24 10.47 17.37 -4.01
N VAL A 25 9.35 16.95 -4.61
CA VAL A 25 8.50 17.85 -5.42
C VAL A 25 7.95 19.00 -4.58
N LEU A 26 7.38 18.72 -3.40
CA LEU A 26 6.81 19.76 -2.52
C LEU A 26 7.85 20.76 -2.00
N PHE A 27 9.09 20.31 -1.78
CA PHE A 27 10.19 21.19 -1.41
C PHE A 27 10.65 22.06 -2.57
N ARG A 28 10.72 21.51 -3.79
CA ARG A 28 11.08 22.29 -4.99
C ARG A 28 10.03 23.35 -5.33
N THR A 29 8.76 23.10 -5.04
CA THR A 29 7.68 24.08 -5.22
C THR A 29 7.55 25.07 -4.06
N ASN A 30 8.47 25.06 -3.07
CA ASN A 30 8.41 25.87 -1.86
C ASN A 30 7.08 25.74 -1.06
N TYR A 31 6.34 24.65 -1.25
CA TYR A 31 5.09 24.41 -0.52
C TYR A 31 5.37 24.04 0.94
N ILE A 32 6.41 23.22 1.16
CA ILE A 32 6.96 22.94 2.48
C ILE A 32 8.31 23.63 2.58
N LYS A 33 8.51 24.45 3.61
CA LYS A 33 9.76 25.21 3.81
C LYS A 33 10.81 24.44 4.61
N ASN A 34 10.38 23.52 5.50
CA ASN A 34 11.27 22.76 6.38
C ASN A 34 11.38 21.30 5.95
N LYS A 35 12.56 20.91 5.44
CA LYS A 35 12.87 19.52 5.02
C LYS A 35 12.97 18.52 6.17
N ILE A 36 13.11 19.00 7.41
CA ILE A 36 13.87 18.27 8.42
C ILE A 36 13.01 17.39 9.34
N LEU A 37 11.67 17.50 9.33
CA LEU A 37 10.83 16.84 10.36
C LEU A 37 9.55 16.18 9.84
N VAL A 38 9.54 15.67 8.60
CA VAL A 38 8.40 14.86 8.15
C VAL A 38 8.55 13.44 8.71
N PRO A 39 7.61 12.96 9.55
CA PRO A 39 7.65 11.60 10.10
C PRO A 39 7.60 10.53 9.00
N ILE A 40 8.30 9.42 9.18
CA ILE A 40 8.39 8.32 8.20
C ILE A 40 7.01 7.77 7.83
N GLU A 41 6.07 7.75 8.78
CA GLU A 41 4.70 7.28 8.57
C GLU A 41 3.97 8.13 7.54
N ILE A 42 4.16 9.46 7.60
CA ILE A 42 3.57 10.40 6.64
C ILE A 42 4.17 10.18 5.25
N ILE A 43 5.48 9.90 5.18
CA ILE A 43 6.16 9.58 3.91
C ILE A 43 5.58 8.32 3.28
N LEU A 44 5.40 7.26 4.08
CA LEU A 44 4.82 6.00 3.62
C LEU A 44 3.38 6.18 3.14
N VAL A 45 2.54 6.90 3.89
CA VAL A 45 1.14 7.16 3.50
C VAL A 45 1.06 8.03 2.24
N ALA A 46 1.86 9.09 2.14
CA ALA A 46 1.94 9.93 0.95
C ALA A 46 2.36 9.11 -0.28
N GLY A 47 3.35 8.22 -0.10
CA GLY A 47 3.80 7.32 -1.14
C GLY A 47 2.73 6.32 -1.61
N CYS A 48 1.95 5.74 -0.70
CA CYS A 48 0.78 4.94 -1.05
C CYS A 48 -0.22 5.78 -1.89
N GLY A 49 -0.47 7.02 -1.51
CA GLY A 49 -1.31 7.95 -2.26
C GLY A 49 -0.81 8.17 -3.69
N VAL A 50 0.47 8.54 -3.84
CA VAL A 50 1.11 8.74 -5.15
C VAL A 50 1.07 7.48 -6.00
N LEU A 51 1.45 6.33 -5.42
CA LEU A 51 1.36 5.04 -6.11
C LEU A 51 -0.06 4.75 -6.58
N SER A 52 -1.07 4.98 -5.74
CA SER A 52 -2.47 4.72 -6.11
C SER A 52 -2.91 5.53 -7.33
N ILE A 53 -2.45 6.78 -7.46
CA ILE A 53 -2.73 7.65 -8.59
C ILE A 53 -2.01 7.14 -9.84
N ILE A 54 -0.70 6.89 -9.74
CA ILE A 54 0.10 6.43 -10.88
C ILE A 54 -0.40 5.09 -11.40
N VAL A 55 -0.66 4.12 -10.51
CA VAL A 55 -1.22 2.82 -10.89
C VAL A 55 -2.58 3.01 -11.56
N SER A 56 -3.45 3.89 -11.06
CA SER A 56 -4.76 4.13 -11.67
C SER A 56 -4.65 4.69 -13.08
N ILE A 57 -3.72 5.61 -13.33
CA ILE A 57 -3.46 6.17 -14.66
C ILE A 57 -2.93 5.08 -15.60
N LEU A 58 -1.94 4.30 -15.17
CA LEU A 58 -1.40 3.19 -15.96
C LEU A 58 -2.48 2.14 -16.24
N HIS A 59 -3.39 1.92 -15.29
CA HIS A 59 -4.47 0.95 -15.39
C HIS A 59 -5.50 1.29 -16.47
N LEU A 60 -5.57 2.56 -16.91
CA LEU A 60 -6.39 2.94 -18.06
C LEU A 60 -5.96 2.19 -19.33
N PHE A 61 -4.68 1.87 -19.45
CA PHE A 61 -4.10 1.29 -20.65
C PHE A 61 -3.68 -0.17 -20.47
N LEU A 62 -3.28 -0.57 -19.26
CA LEU A 62 -2.70 -1.87 -18.96
C LEU A 62 -3.40 -2.55 -17.77
N PRO A 63 -3.53 -3.88 -17.74
CA PRO A 63 -3.92 -4.58 -16.52
C PRO A 63 -2.86 -4.39 -15.42
N ILE A 64 -3.29 -4.42 -14.15
CA ILE A 64 -2.38 -4.40 -12.97
C ILE A 64 -1.64 -5.74 -12.89
N SER A 65 -0.61 -5.84 -13.71
CA SER A 65 0.16 -7.03 -14.03
C SER A 65 1.63 -6.85 -13.69
N VAL A 66 2.45 -7.87 -13.96
CA VAL A 66 3.92 -7.80 -13.84
C VAL A 66 4.47 -6.54 -14.52
N THR A 67 3.92 -6.13 -15.66
CA THR A 67 4.38 -4.97 -16.42
C THR A 67 4.30 -3.68 -15.59
N ILE A 68 3.15 -3.37 -14.99
CA ILE A 68 2.99 -2.17 -14.14
C ILE A 68 3.89 -2.27 -12.92
N GLN A 69 4.01 -3.46 -12.32
CA GLN A 69 4.93 -3.66 -11.19
C GLN A 69 6.38 -3.41 -11.56
N SER A 70 6.87 -3.96 -12.68
CA SER A 70 8.25 -3.77 -13.13
C SER A 70 8.54 -2.31 -13.44
N ILE A 71 7.60 -1.60 -14.11
CA ILE A 71 7.72 -0.16 -14.37
C ILE A 71 7.88 0.60 -13.04
N LEU A 72 7.01 0.33 -12.06
CA LEU A 72 7.03 1.08 -10.81
C LEU A 72 8.21 0.71 -9.92
N LEU A 73 8.66 -0.55 -9.94
CA LEU A 73 9.87 -1.00 -9.25
C LEU A 73 11.13 -0.32 -9.81
N VAL A 74 11.27 -0.29 -11.14
CA VAL A 74 12.36 0.46 -11.79
C VAL A 74 12.26 1.94 -11.42
N GLY A 75 11.06 2.50 -11.42
CA GLY A 75 10.80 3.87 -10.95
C GLY A 75 11.28 4.10 -9.51
N SER A 76 10.99 3.19 -8.57
CA SER A 76 11.48 3.27 -7.19
C SER A 76 13.01 3.29 -7.12
N LEU A 77 13.69 2.42 -7.88
CA LEU A 77 15.15 2.39 -7.94
C LEU A 77 15.74 3.69 -8.54
N CYS A 78 15.13 4.22 -9.60
CA CYS A 78 15.51 5.51 -10.17
C CYS A 78 15.33 6.65 -9.17
N ILE A 79 14.22 6.67 -8.43
CA ILE A 79 13.97 7.70 -7.40
C ILE A 79 15.06 7.65 -6.33
N LEU A 80 15.45 6.47 -5.84
CA LEU A 80 16.53 6.36 -4.85
C LEU A 80 17.86 6.91 -5.37
N TRP A 81 18.13 6.73 -6.67
CA TRP A 81 19.32 7.28 -7.31
C TRP A 81 19.28 8.80 -7.44
N PHE A 82 18.17 9.36 -7.94
CA PHE A 82 18.04 10.79 -8.21
C PHE A 82 17.72 11.64 -6.97
N CYS A 83 17.05 11.07 -5.97
CA CYS A 83 16.67 11.74 -4.73
C CYS A 83 17.58 11.35 -3.55
N LYS A 84 18.81 10.89 -3.81
CA LYS A 84 19.77 10.43 -2.80
C LYS A 84 20.06 11.46 -1.70
N ASP A 85 20.05 12.75 -2.03
CA ASP A 85 20.32 13.83 -1.08
C ASP A 85 19.14 14.05 -0.12
N ALA A 86 17.91 13.99 -0.65
CA ALA A 86 16.69 14.03 0.16
C ALA A 86 16.62 12.81 1.08
N LEU A 87 16.97 11.62 0.56
CA LEU A 87 17.05 10.39 1.34
C LEU A 87 18.07 10.51 2.48
N ALA A 88 19.28 11.00 2.19
CA ALA A 88 20.32 11.19 3.19
C ALA A 88 19.89 12.17 4.29
N LEU A 89 19.17 13.24 3.93
CA LEU A 89 18.62 14.19 4.90
C LEU A 89 17.59 13.54 5.82
N ILE A 90 16.62 12.81 5.25
CA ILE A 90 15.59 12.11 6.02
C ILE A 90 16.23 11.11 6.98
N LEU A 91 17.19 10.32 6.51
CA LEU A 91 17.89 9.33 7.34
C LEU A 91 18.69 9.99 8.47
N ARG A 92 19.37 11.11 8.22
CA ARG A 92 20.08 11.87 9.26
C ARG A 92 19.11 12.44 10.30
N ALA A 93 18.03 13.08 9.85
CA ALA A 93 17.03 13.67 10.73
C ALA A 93 16.40 12.66 11.70
N HIS A 94 16.21 11.41 11.26
CA HIS A 94 15.64 10.36 12.10
C HIS A 94 16.68 9.57 12.91
N LYS A 95 17.97 9.70 12.58
CA LYS A 95 19.06 9.08 13.36
C LYS A 95 19.24 9.75 14.72
N ASP A 96 19.08 11.06 14.77
CA ASP A 96 19.32 11.87 15.98
C ASP A 96 18.11 11.91 16.93
N VAL A 97 16.93 11.50 16.45
CA VAL A 97 15.68 11.39 17.25
C VAL A 97 15.64 10.08 18.06
N ALA A 98 16.61 9.17 17.86
CA ALA A 98 16.62 7.83 18.41
C ALA A 98 17.06 7.75 19.90
N GLY A 99 16.32 8.44 20.78
CA GLY A 99 16.29 8.19 22.23
C GLY A 99 15.34 7.04 22.60
N TYR A 100 15.19 6.03 21.74
CA TYR A 100 14.22 4.95 21.95
C TYR A 100 14.74 3.95 22.99
N THR A 101 13.95 3.73 24.04
CA THR A 101 14.24 2.71 25.06
C THR A 101 14.01 1.31 24.50
N LEU A 102 14.61 0.27 25.11
CA LEU A 102 14.39 -1.14 24.75
C LEU A 102 12.89 -1.49 24.68
N TYR A 103 12.08 -0.89 25.57
CA TYR A 103 10.62 -1.06 25.61
C TYR A 103 9.93 -0.67 24.29
N TYR A 104 10.35 0.43 23.67
CA TYR A 104 9.79 0.88 22.39
C TYR A 104 10.00 -0.17 21.29
N TRP A 105 11.20 -0.73 21.20
CA TRP A 105 11.53 -1.77 20.22
C TRP A 105 10.78 -3.08 20.46
N VAL A 106 10.61 -3.47 21.74
CA VAL A 106 9.82 -4.64 22.11
C VAL A 106 8.35 -4.46 21.70
N LEU A 107 7.76 -3.30 21.97
CA LEU A 107 6.39 -2.99 21.53
C LEU A 107 6.27 -3.04 20.02
N LEU A 108 7.17 -2.39 19.28
CA LEU A 108 7.18 -2.41 17.81
C LEU A 108 7.26 -3.84 17.26
N PHE A 109 8.10 -4.68 17.86
CA PHE A 109 8.24 -6.08 17.46
C PHE A 109 6.94 -6.87 17.72
N ILE A 110 6.31 -6.67 18.88
CA ILE A 110 5.00 -7.29 19.20
C ILE A 110 3.94 -6.83 18.19
N PHE A 111 3.85 -5.53 17.89
CA PHE A 111 2.92 -5.01 16.90
C PHE A 111 3.17 -5.61 15.51
N LEU A 112 4.42 -5.70 15.08
CA LEU A 112 4.79 -6.34 13.81
C LEU A 112 4.35 -7.81 13.79
N LEU A 113 4.59 -8.57 14.86
CA LEU A 113 4.15 -9.96 14.96
C LEU A 113 2.63 -10.09 14.89
N LEU A 114 1.88 -9.24 15.59
CA LEU A 114 0.41 -9.23 15.54
C LEU A 114 -0.08 -8.96 14.12
N ILE A 115 0.52 -8.00 13.41
CA ILE A 115 0.20 -7.70 12.00
C ILE A 115 0.47 -8.91 11.10
N LEU A 116 1.62 -9.58 11.28
CA LEU A 116 1.98 -10.76 10.47
C LEU A 116 1.08 -11.96 10.74
N ILE A 117 0.75 -12.23 12.01
CA ILE A 117 -0.16 -13.30 12.42
C ILE A 117 -1.56 -13.04 11.82
N HIS A 118 -2.03 -11.81 11.93
CA HIS A 118 -3.33 -11.41 11.39
C HIS A 118 -3.36 -11.50 9.86
N ALA A 119 -2.32 -11.01 9.18
CA ALA A 119 -2.22 -11.09 7.72
C ALA A 119 -2.14 -12.53 7.18
N ALA A 120 -1.77 -13.50 8.02
CA ALA A 120 -1.70 -14.92 7.67
C ALA A 120 -3.01 -15.71 7.88
N GLN A 121 -4.03 -15.11 8.49
CA GLN A 121 -5.32 -15.76 8.72
C GLN A 121 -6.09 -16.01 7.41
N PRO A 122 -7.08 -16.92 7.38
CA PRO A 122 -8.04 -17.05 6.27
C PRO A 122 -8.99 -15.84 6.22
N VAL A 123 -9.50 -15.52 5.02
CA VAL A 123 -10.35 -14.34 4.80
C VAL A 123 -11.75 -14.62 5.32
N ILE A 124 -12.20 -13.86 6.32
CA ILE A 124 -13.52 -14.05 6.96
C ILE A 124 -14.48 -12.88 6.66
N ALA A 125 -14.00 -11.80 6.03
CA ALA A 125 -14.80 -10.63 5.71
C ALA A 125 -15.87 -10.94 4.64
N PRO A 126 -17.18 -10.80 4.94
CA PRO A 126 -18.28 -11.13 4.02
C PRO A 126 -18.14 -10.45 2.66
N ASP A 127 -17.78 -9.17 2.68
CA ASP A 127 -17.61 -8.32 1.51
C ASP A 127 -16.49 -8.79 0.57
N THR A 128 -15.56 -9.62 1.07
CA THR A 128 -14.43 -10.08 0.25
C THR A 128 -14.88 -11.07 -0.82
N GLY A 129 -15.78 -11.99 -0.48
CA GLY A 129 -16.38 -12.90 -1.44
C GLY A 129 -17.37 -12.22 -2.39
N LEU A 130 -18.03 -11.15 -1.90
CA LEU A 130 -19.05 -10.43 -2.64
C LEU A 130 -18.46 -9.57 -3.76
N TYR A 131 -17.43 -8.76 -3.46
CA TYR A 131 -16.87 -7.86 -4.48
C TYR A 131 -15.36 -7.66 -4.41
N HIS A 132 -14.72 -7.62 -3.23
CA HIS A 132 -13.30 -7.25 -3.20
C HIS A 132 -12.40 -8.21 -4.00
N ALA A 133 -12.57 -9.52 -3.83
CA ALA A 133 -11.77 -10.51 -4.54
C ALA A 133 -12.04 -10.46 -6.06
N GLN A 134 -13.29 -10.22 -6.45
CA GLN A 134 -13.69 -10.12 -7.86
C GLN A 134 -13.11 -8.86 -8.51
N THR A 135 -13.18 -7.72 -7.82
CA THR A 135 -12.57 -6.46 -8.26
C THR A 135 -11.07 -6.61 -8.42
N ILE A 136 -10.37 -7.20 -7.45
CA ILE A 136 -8.92 -7.41 -7.55
C ILE A 136 -8.56 -8.32 -8.74
N GLN A 137 -9.28 -9.42 -8.93
CA GLN A 137 -9.08 -10.32 -10.06
C GLN A 137 -9.36 -9.64 -11.41
N TRP A 138 -10.33 -8.73 -11.46
CA TRP A 138 -10.64 -7.99 -12.67
C TRP A 138 -9.52 -7.00 -13.01
N LEU A 139 -9.11 -6.19 -12.03
CA LEU A 139 -8.06 -5.19 -12.17
C LEU A 139 -6.72 -5.82 -12.58
N THR A 140 -6.43 -7.05 -12.18
CA THR A 140 -5.18 -7.74 -12.57
C THR A 140 -5.22 -8.43 -13.93
N LYS A 141 -6.40 -8.76 -14.45
CA LYS A 141 -6.56 -9.46 -15.74
C LYS A 141 -6.84 -8.53 -16.91
N TYR A 142 -7.56 -7.46 -16.69
CA TYR A 142 -8.02 -6.56 -17.75
C TYR A 142 -7.56 -5.13 -17.46
N LYS A 143 -7.31 -4.35 -18.51
CA LYS A 143 -7.26 -2.89 -18.39
C LYS A 143 -8.66 -2.35 -18.06
N ILE A 144 -8.77 -1.06 -17.76
CA ILE A 144 -10.08 -0.45 -17.51
C ILE A 144 -11.06 -0.71 -18.67
N VAL A 145 -12.28 -1.11 -18.35
CA VAL A 145 -13.36 -1.34 -19.32
C VAL A 145 -14.48 -0.33 -19.05
N PRO A 146 -14.70 0.66 -19.93
CA PRO A 146 -15.74 1.65 -19.72
C PRO A 146 -17.13 0.98 -19.74
N GLY A 147 -18.02 1.40 -18.84
CA GLY A 147 -19.38 0.86 -18.74
C GLY A 147 -19.50 -0.47 -18.00
N LEU A 148 -18.40 -1.05 -17.50
CA LEU A 148 -18.41 -2.33 -16.77
C LEU A 148 -19.36 -2.33 -15.56
N GLY A 149 -19.42 -1.21 -14.84
CA GLY A 149 -20.33 -1.03 -13.71
C GLY A 149 -21.82 -1.17 -14.05
N ASN A 150 -22.20 -0.98 -15.31
CA ASN A 150 -23.59 -1.14 -15.76
C ASN A 150 -23.97 -2.62 -15.91
N LEU A 151 -22.99 -3.51 -16.09
CA LEU A 151 -23.21 -4.96 -16.17
C LEU A 151 -23.16 -5.62 -14.80
N PHE A 152 -22.29 -5.10 -13.91
CA PHE A 152 -22.13 -5.61 -12.56
C PHE A 152 -21.77 -4.49 -11.59
N GLY A 153 -22.76 -4.04 -10.82
CA GLY A 153 -22.67 -2.90 -9.91
C GLY A 153 -21.47 -2.91 -8.95
N PRO A 154 -21.08 -4.05 -8.34
CA PRO A 154 -19.92 -4.06 -7.44
C PRO A 154 -18.58 -3.73 -8.11
N LEU A 155 -18.45 -3.93 -9.43
CA LEU A 155 -17.26 -3.50 -10.19
C LEU A 155 -17.27 -2.01 -10.51
N ALA A 156 -18.37 -1.29 -10.24
CA ALA A 156 -18.42 0.18 -10.31
C ALA A 156 -17.74 0.86 -9.11
N LEU A 157 -17.36 0.10 -8.08
CA LEU A 157 -16.70 0.63 -6.88
C LEU A 157 -15.25 1.04 -7.19
N ASN A 158 -15.07 2.31 -7.57
CA ASN A 158 -13.78 2.91 -7.91
C ASN A 158 -12.99 3.38 -6.67
N SER A 159 -12.67 2.45 -5.77
CA SER A 159 -11.80 2.74 -4.62
C SER A 159 -10.32 2.58 -4.99
N HIS A 160 -9.53 3.64 -4.79
CA HIS A 160 -8.06 3.57 -4.92
C HIS A 160 -7.42 2.57 -3.95
N ALA A 161 -8.11 2.18 -2.88
CA ALA A 161 -7.67 1.09 -2.02
C ALA A 161 -7.67 -0.25 -2.77
N HIS A 162 -8.66 -0.53 -3.63
CA HIS A 162 -8.68 -1.74 -4.46
C HIS A 162 -7.60 -1.74 -5.52
N VAL A 163 -7.25 -0.57 -6.05
CA VAL A 163 -6.12 -0.42 -6.98
C VAL A 163 -4.81 -0.80 -6.28
N LEU A 164 -4.55 -0.26 -5.08
CA LEU A 164 -3.36 -0.62 -4.31
C LEU A 164 -3.36 -2.09 -3.86
N MET A 165 -4.49 -2.60 -3.38
CA MET A 165 -4.64 -4.01 -3.02
C MET A 165 -4.33 -4.92 -4.22
N SER A 166 -4.79 -4.56 -5.43
CA SER A 166 -4.51 -5.30 -6.65
C SER A 166 -3.04 -5.24 -7.03
N PHE A 167 -2.44 -4.06 -6.94
CA PHE A 167 -1.02 -3.84 -7.21
C PHE A 167 -0.12 -4.66 -6.28
N PHE A 168 -0.44 -4.73 -4.99
CA PHE A 168 0.32 -5.48 -4.00
C PHE A 168 -0.16 -6.93 -3.79
N SER A 169 -1.16 -7.39 -4.55
CA SER A 169 -1.68 -8.77 -4.44
C SER A 169 -0.73 -9.83 -4.99
N PHE A 170 0.12 -9.46 -5.96
CA PHE A 170 0.95 -10.40 -6.72
C PHE A 170 0.16 -11.55 -7.38
N SER A 171 -1.15 -11.39 -7.59
CA SER A 171 -2.06 -12.46 -8.03
C SER A 171 -1.79 -13.03 -9.43
N PHE A 172 -0.98 -12.34 -10.24
CA PHE A 172 -0.51 -12.81 -11.55
C PHE A 172 0.60 -13.87 -11.42
N PHE A 173 1.35 -13.89 -10.32
CA PHE A 173 2.08 -15.08 -9.92
C PHE A 173 1.03 -16.03 -9.33
N LYS A 174 0.93 -17.28 -9.79
CA LYS A 174 -0.01 -18.29 -9.26
C LYS A 174 0.28 -18.70 -7.79
N VAL A 175 0.97 -17.84 -7.04
CA VAL A 175 1.24 -17.95 -5.62
C VAL A 175 -0.04 -17.57 -4.88
N LYS A 176 -0.54 -18.48 -4.05
CA LYS A 176 -1.69 -18.23 -3.16
C LYS A 176 -1.28 -17.31 -2.01
N THR A 177 -1.01 -16.04 -2.29
CA THR A 177 -0.78 -15.01 -1.29
C THR A 177 -1.79 -13.90 -1.51
N PHE A 178 -2.89 -13.93 -0.76
CA PHE A 178 -3.76 -12.77 -0.58
C PHE A 178 -3.47 -12.24 0.83
N PRO A 179 -2.57 -11.26 1.00
CA PRO A 179 -2.36 -10.65 2.30
C PRO A 179 -3.60 -9.86 2.70
N GLN A 180 -4.23 -10.21 3.82
CA GLN A 180 -5.38 -9.49 4.39
C GLN A 180 -5.02 -8.14 5.02
N ALA A 181 -3.76 -7.72 4.93
CA ALA A 181 -3.23 -6.51 5.55
C ALA A 181 -4.10 -5.26 5.33
N TRP A 182 -4.77 -5.16 4.17
CA TRP A 182 -5.57 -4.00 3.80
C TRP A 182 -7.07 -4.09 4.17
N THR A 183 -7.61 -5.28 4.48
CA THR A 183 -9.04 -5.45 4.80
C THR A 183 -9.38 -5.12 6.27
N SER A 184 -8.37 -4.99 7.14
CA SER A 184 -8.54 -4.80 8.59
C SER A 184 -8.86 -3.36 9.01
N LEU A 185 -8.54 -2.34 8.21
CA LEU A 185 -8.94 -0.96 8.53
C LEU A 185 -10.47 -0.75 8.43
N TYR A 186 -11.19 -1.63 7.73
CA TYR A 186 -12.66 -1.60 7.61
C TYR A 186 -13.39 -2.61 8.53
N SER A 187 -12.70 -3.68 8.94
CA SER A 187 -13.36 -4.82 9.64
C SER A 187 -13.70 -4.56 11.11
N TYR A 188 -13.18 -3.50 11.72
CA TYR A 188 -13.47 -3.18 13.12
C TYR A 188 -14.86 -2.54 13.33
N TYR A 189 -15.48 -1.99 12.27
CA TYR A 189 -16.81 -1.37 12.36
C TYR A 189 -17.97 -2.37 12.25
N THR A 190 -17.77 -3.51 11.59
CA THR A 190 -18.84 -4.51 11.37
C THR A 190 -18.95 -5.56 12.47
N ALA A 191 -17.93 -5.71 13.31
CA ALA A 191 -17.97 -6.66 14.43
C ALA A 191 -18.88 -6.17 15.58
N HIS A 192 -19.10 -4.86 15.73
CA HIS A 192 -19.92 -4.33 16.82
C HIS A 192 -21.43 -4.30 16.56
N MET A 193 -21.88 -4.44 15.30
CA MET A 193 -23.31 -4.46 14.98
C MET A 193 -23.97 -5.85 15.07
N ARG A 194 -23.23 -6.91 15.40
CA ARG A 194 -23.80 -8.26 15.61
C ARG A 194 -24.21 -8.58 17.04
N CYS A 195 -23.94 -7.71 18.02
CA CYS A 195 -24.42 -7.90 19.41
C CYS A 195 -25.71 -7.13 19.74
N ALA A 196 -26.34 -6.43 18.79
CA ALA A 196 -27.57 -5.66 19.03
C ALA A 196 -28.83 -6.27 18.39
N GLN A 197 -28.76 -7.51 17.89
CA GLN A 197 -29.92 -8.24 17.39
C GLN A 197 -29.86 -9.70 17.82
N VAL A 198 -30.12 -9.95 19.10
CA VAL A 198 -30.78 -11.15 19.61
C VAL A 198 -31.78 -10.69 20.68
#